data_AF-A0A6N7X1Y9-F1
#
_entry.id   AF-A0A6N7X1Y9-F1
#
_cell.length_a   1.000
_cell.length_b   1.000
_cell.length_c   1.000
_cell.angle_alpha   90.00
_cell.angle_beta   90.00
_cell.angle_gamma   90.00
#
_symmetry.space_group_name_H-M   'P 1'
#
loop_
_entity.id
_entity.type
_entity.pdbx_description
1 polymer ?
#
loop_
_entity_poly.entity_id
_entity_poly.type
_entity_poly.pdbx_seq_one_letter_code
_entity_poly.pdbx_strand_id
1 'polypeptide(L)'
;MKDYYDNSWMESNRWGEWGEEDEVGVMNDLTPELVLKAVQYIKKGKIYDLETERFKGMPVWAGHCGFDILAYASPSGRKNMKGSGLSPEFNWSEDGGMLDSSKDAYKMGLNTEMLIAPLHAGTHIDALCHWTTGEDNHWYNGYSADRYSTNYGPVKCDISKIPPMVMRGVLLDIAGYKGVERLDPNYIITAEDCDGCAKWEGVELKKGDAVLLRTGENWPGPEACCDAGLGISAARYLVEGNGAFLVGDDMACIDGFNADGSSSVPEHPQPVHHYLLIQQAVHIIEYLQLDQLAKDKCYEFCFICLPAKVKCATGMYVRPIAMV
;
A
#
# COMPACT_ATOMS: atom_id res chain seq x y z
N MET A 1 -21.92 22.46 7.51
CA MET A 1 -20.81 21.49 7.43
C MET A 1 -21.44 20.19 6.95
N LYS A 2 -20.78 19.45 6.06
CA LYS A 2 -21.30 18.16 5.60
C LYS A 2 -21.31 17.18 6.78
N ASP A 3 -22.35 16.37 6.89
CA ASP A 3 -22.41 15.29 7.88
C ASP A 3 -21.69 14.08 7.30
N TYR A 4 -20.61 13.65 7.96
CA TYR A 4 -19.82 12.49 7.53
C TYR A 4 -20.21 11.20 8.27
N TYR A 5 -21.15 11.29 9.21
CA TYR A 5 -21.67 10.16 9.99
C TYR A 5 -22.99 9.61 9.43
N ASP A 6 -23.58 10.29 8.43
CA ASP A 6 -24.76 9.78 7.76
C ASP A 6 -24.47 8.48 6.97
N ASN A 7 -25.55 7.80 6.61
CA ASN A 7 -25.49 6.52 5.92
C ASN A 7 -25.51 6.64 4.39
N SER A 8 -25.36 7.85 3.82
CA SER A 8 -25.51 8.05 2.37
C SER A 8 -24.49 7.28 1.56
N TRP A 9 -23.31 7.02 2.14
CA TRP A 9 -22.22 6.27 1.51
C TRP A 9 -22.62 4.82 1.17
N MET A 10 -23.58 4.22 1.88
CA MET A 10 -24.05 2.86 1.57
C MET A 10 -24.81 2.77 0.24
N GLU A 11 -25.39 3.89 -0.22
CA GLU A 11 -26.18 3.95 -1.45
C GLU A 11 -25.44 4.69 -2.59
N SER A 12 -24.29 5.30 -2.31
CA SER A 12 -23.53 6.11 -3.27
C SER A 12 -22.17 5.49 -3.58
N ASN A 13 -21.88 5.33 -4.88
CA ASN A 13 -20.56 4.96 -5.37
C ASN A 13 -20.19 5.82 -6.59
N ARG A 14 -18.93 5.72 -7.02
CA ARG A 14 -18.37 6.42 -8.19
C ARG A 14 -18.25 5.51 -9.41
N TRP A 15 -19.02 4.42 -9.46
CA TRP A 15 -18.97 3.51 -10.60
C TRP A 15 -19.49 4.21 -11.86
N GLY A 16 -18.88 3.89 -13.00
CA GLY A 16 -19.17 4.53 -14.27
C GLY A 16 -18.62 5.96 -14.43
N GLU A 17 -18.09 6.62 -13.38
CA GLU A 17 -17.59 8.00 -13.47
C GLU A 17 -16.45 8.16 -14.50
N TRP A 18 -15.57 7.15 -14.59
CA TRP A 18 -14.49 7.09 -15.57
C TRP A 18 -14.78 6.13 -16.74
N GLY A 19 -16.02 5.66 -16.84
CA GLY A 19 -16.50 4.71 -17.86
C GLY A 19 -16.73 3.30 -17.33
N GLU A 20 -17.64 2.58 -18.00
CA GLU A 20 -18.13 1.24 -17.62
C GLU A 20 -17.04 0.14 -17.63
N GLU A 21 -15.92 0.39 -18.31
CA GLU A 21 -14.80 -0.57 -18.41
C GLU A 21 -13.54 -0.07 -17.69
N ASP A 22 -13.67 0.98 -16.88
CA ASP A 22 -12.56 1.51 -16.13
C ASP A 22 -12.10 0.54 -15.03
N GLU A 23 -10.78 0.49 -14.82
CA GLU A 23 -10.11 -0.37 -13.85
C GLU A 23 -9.13 0.41 -12.94
N VAL A 24 -9.08 1.73 -13.10
CA VAL A 24 -8.04 2.60 -12.51
C VAL A 24 -8.62 3.53 -11.43
N GLY A 25 -9.90 3.85 -11.51
CA GLY A 25 -10.58 4.68 -10.53
C GLY A 25 -10.09 6.11 -10.53
N VAL A 26 -9.93 6.67 -9.32
CA VAL A 26 -9.57 8.07 -9.12
C VAL A 26 -8.22 8.46 -9.72
N MET A 27 -7.34 7.49 -9.96
CA MET A 27 -6.05 7.75 -10.59
C MET A 27 -6.15 8.19 -12.05
N ASN A 28 -7.31 8.04 -12.71
CA ASN A 28 -7.57 8.67 -14.01
C ASN A 28 -7.55 10.20 -13.96
N ASP A 29 -7.80 10.79 -12.79
CA ASP A 29 -7.77 12.24 -12.59
C ASP A 29 -6.33 12.77 -12.35
N LEU A 30 -5.31 11.90 -12.24
CA LEU A 30 -3.92 12.31 -12.05
C LEU A 30 -3.32 12.84 -13.36
N THR A 31 -3.45 14.15 -13.57
CA THR A 31 -2.99 14.80 -14.81
C THR A 31 -1.52 15.21 -14.76
N PRO A 32 -0.85 15.43 -15.92
CA PRO A 32 0.50 15.99 -15.97
C PRO A 32 0.65 17.32 -15.22
N GLU A 33 -0.39 18.16 -15.17
CA GLU A 33 -0.37 19.42 -14.43
C GLU A 33 -0.28 19.18 -12.92
N LEU A 34 -0.96 18.17 -12.38
CA LEU A 34 -0.84 17.77 -10.98
C LEU A 34 0.56 17.21 -10.67
N VAL A 35 1.12 16.41 -11.58
CA VAL A 35 2.51 15.93 -11.48
C VAL A 35 3.49 17.09 -11.40
N LEU A 36 3.37 18.07 -12.30
CA LEU A 36 4.25 19.25 -12.32
C LEU A 36 4.10 20.08 -11.05
N LYS A 37 2.89 20.22 -10.51
CA LYS A 37 2.65 20.89 -9.21
C LYS A 37 3.30 20.13 -8.06
N ALA A 38 3.21 18.80 -8.03
CA ALA A 38 3.83 17.97 -7.01
C ALA A 38 5.34 18.14 -6.98
N VAL A 39 6.00 18.11 -8.15
CA VAL A 39 7.45 18.30 -8.28
C VAL A 39 7.92 19.65 -7.73
N GLN A 40 7.06 20.67 -7.72
CA GLN A 40 7.40 21.97 -7.13
C GLN A 40 7.63 21.89 -5.61
N TYR A 41 7.17 20.85 -4.90
CA TYR A 41 7.47 20.67 -3.48
C TYR A 41 8.92 20.27 -3.20
N ILE A 42 9.68 19.85 -4.22
CA ILE A 42 11.10 19.52 -4.09
C ILE A 42 11.92 20.81 -4.09
N LYS A 43 12.30 21.29 -2.90
CA LYS A 43 13.10 22.50 -2.70
C LYS A 43 14.51 22.21 -2.18
N LYS A 44 14.67 21.15 -1.39
CA LYS A 44 15.93 20.78 -0.71
C LYS A 44 16.60 19.55 -1.33
N GLY A 45 15.83 18.74 -2.07
CA GLY A 45 16.29 17.45 -2.58
C GLY A 45 16.43 16.39 -1.47
N LYS A 46 15.84 16.62 -0.29
CA LYS A 46 15.85 15.64 0.78
C LYS A 46 14.81 14.57 0.47
N ILE A 47 15.19 13.30 0.63
CA ILE A 47 14.35 12.15 0.38
C ILE A 47 14.07 11.46 1.72
N TYR A 48 12.80 11.18 1.98
CA TYR A 48 12.36 10.30 3.05
C TYR A 48 11.92 8.98 2.42
N ASP A 49 12.50 7.88 2.89
CA ASP A 49 12.08 6.53 2.53
C ASP A 49 10.90 6.14 3.42
N LEU A 50 9.77 5.82 2.81
CA LEU A 50 8.53 5.53 3.53
C LEU A 50 8.25 4.02 3.60
N GLU A 51 9.20 3.19 3.17
CA GLU A 51 9.08 1.74 3.20
C GLU A 51 9.60 1.13 4.51
N THR A 52 8.88 0.12 5.00
CA THR A 52 9.33 -0.79 6.05
C THR A 52 10.32 -1.82 5.52
N GLU A 53 11.37 -2.10 6.28
CA GLU A 53 12.25 -3.23 5.98
C GLU A 53 11.51 -4.58 6.10
N ARG A 54 11.68 -5.46 5.11
CA ARG A 54 11.17 -6.84 5.13
C ARG A 54 12.31 -7.82 5.29
N PHE A 55 12.12 -8.82 6.14
CA PHE A 55 13.15 -9.81 6.44
C PHE A 55 12.53 -11.18 6.74
N LYS A 56 13.34 -12.22 6.57
CA LYS A 56 12.93 -13.59 6.85
C LYS A 56 12.56 -13.74 8.33
N GLY A 57 11.35 -14.23 8.60
CA GLY A 57 10.85 -14.42 9.96
C GLY A 57 10.30 -13.15 10.62
N MET A 58 10.06 -12.09 9.85
CA MET A 58 9.30 -10.94 10.34
C MET A 58 7.91 -11.37 10.84
N PRO A 59 7.31 -10.67 11.82
CA PRO A 59 5.93 -10.90 12.23
C PRO A 59 4.99 -10.79 11.02
N VAL A 60 4.06 -11.72 10.93
CA VAL A 60 2.99 -11.71 9.94
C VAL A 60 1.70 -12.09 10.63
N TRP A 61 0.61 -11.42 10.29
CA TRP A 61 -0.72 -11.82 10.72
C TRP A 61 -0.98 -13.29 10.40
N ALA A 62 -1.59 -14.03 11.33
CA ALA A 62 -1.74 -15.49 11.25
C ALA A 62 -2.52 -15.99 10.01
N GLY A 63 -3.26 -15.11 9.32
CA GLY A 63 -3.96 -15.43 8.07
C GLY A 63 -3.11 -15.38 6.80
N HIS A 64 -1.83 -15.00 6.87
CA HIS A 64 -0.91 -14.99 5.74
C HIS A 64 0.19 -16.07 5.85
N CYS A 65 0.76 -16.47 4.70
CA CYS A 65 2.01 -17.21 4.69
C CYS A 65 3.17 -16.32 5.17
N GLY A 66 4.25 -16.94 5.66
CA GLY A 66 5.43 -16.20 6.10
C GLY A 66 6.15 -15.49 4.95
N PHE A 67 7.06 -14.57 5.30
CA PHE A 67 8.01 -13.98 4.36
C PHE A 67 9.28 -14.83 4.31
N ASP A 68 9.47 -15.55 3.21
CA ASP A 68 10.59 -16.46 3.00
C ASP A 68 11.42 -16.08 1.78
N ILE A 69 12.72 -15.92 2.01
CA ILE A 69 13.73 -15.86 0.97
C ILE A 69 14.49 -17.18 0.97
N LEU A 70 14.47 -17.85 -0.18
CA LEU A 70 15.24 -19.06 -0.44
C LEU A 70 16.39 -18.74 -1.38
N ALA A 71 17.63 -18.89 -0.90
CA ALA A 71 18.79 -18.87 -1.77
C ALA A 71 18.69 -20.05 -2.75
N TYR A 72 18.65 -19.76 -4.03
CA TYR A 72 18.60 -20.76 -5.09
C TYR A 72 19.93 -20.76 -5.83
N ALA A 73 20.58 -21.92 -5.92
CA ALA A 73 21.82 -22.10 -6.68
C ALA A 73 22.93 -21.08 -6.28
N SER A 74 23.32 -21.03 -5.01
CA SER A 74 24.44 -20.19 -4.55
C SER A 74 25.74 -20.44 -5.36
N PRO A 75 26.72 -19.51 -5.36
CA PRO A 75 27.98 -19.70 -6.07
C PRO A 75 28.66 -21.03 -5.74
N SER A 76 28.71 -21.39 -4.45
CA SER A 76 29.25 -22.68 -3.99
C SER A 76 28.38 -23.85 -4.43
N GLY A 77 27.05 -23.72 -4.34
CA GLY A 77 26.11 -24.74 -4.80
C GLY A 77 26.31 -25.07 -6.28
N ARG A 78 26.41 -24.05 -7.14
CA ARG A 78 26.66 -24.19 -8.58
C ARG A 78 27.99 -24.86 -8.89
N LYS A 79 29.08 -24.41 -8.25
CA LYS A 79 30.41 -25.05 -8.42
C LYS A 79 30.39 -26.53 -8.03
N ASN A 80 29.68 -26.86 -6.95
CA ASN A 80 29.52 -28.24 -6.47
C ASN A 80 28.63 -29.11 -7.37
N MET A 81 27.85 -28.52 -8.29
CA MET A 81 27.10 -29.29 -9.30
C MET A 81 27.98 -29.84 -10.42
N LYS A 82 29.21 -29.34 -10.59
CA LYS A 82 30.15 -29.84 -11.61
C LYS A 82 30.38 -31.34 -11.45
N GLY A 83 30.06 -32.12 -12.49
CA GLY A 83 30.19 -33.58 -12.49
C GLY A 83 29.13 -34.33 -11.69
N SER A 84 28.11 -33.66 -11.14
CA SER A 84 27.05 -34.30 -10.33
C SER A 84 26.00 -35.06 -11.16
N GLY A 85 25.93 -34.84 -12.48
CA GLY A 85 24.90 -35.42 -13.36
C GLY A 85 23.52 -34.75 -13.26
N LEU A 86 23.36 -33.74 -12.40
CA LEU A 86 22.19 -32.85 -12.41
C LEU A 86 22.23 -31.96 -13.67
N SER A 87 21.05 -31.50 -14.12
CA SER A 87 20.84 -30.87 -15.44
C SER A 87 21.98 -29.91 -15.85
N PRO A 88 22.75 -30.27 -16.91
CA PRO A 88 23.85 -29.46 -17.45
C PRO A 88 23.42 -28.03 -17.82
N GLU A 89 22.19 -27.86 -18.32
CA GLU A 89 21.63 -26.57 -18.75
C GLU A 89 21.62 -25.51 -17.62
N PHE A 90 21.54 -25.94 -16.37
CA PHE A 90 21.53 -25.05 -15.20
C PHE A 90 22.88 -24.98 -14.47
N ASN A 91 23.89 -25.74 -14.94
CA ASN A 91 25.22 -25.78 -14.34
C ASN A 91 26.23 -24.98 -15.16
N TRP A 92 26.20 -23.65 -15.02
CA TRP A 92 27.10 -22.75 -15.75
C TRP A 92 28.60 -22.97 -15.50
N SER A 93 28.97 -23.71 -14.44
CA SER A 93 30.36 -24.07 -14.12
C SER A 93 30.82 -25.38 -14.76
N GLU A 94 30.00 -25.98 -15.61
CA GLU A 94 30.42 -27.10 -16.46
C GLU A 94 31.55 -26.71 -17.43
N ASP A 95 32.33 -27.70 -17.86
CA ASP A 95 33.43 -27.45 -18.80
C ASP A 95 32.86 -27.01 -20.16
N GLY A 96 33.35 -25.89 -20.68
CA GLY A 96 32.81 -25.24 -21.88
C GLY A 96 31.60 -24.33 -21.64
N GLY A 97 31.03 -24.31 -20.43
CA GLY A 97 29.89 -23.47 -20.04
C GLY A 97 30.22 -21.98 -19.85
N MET A 98 29.18 -21.17 -19.57
CA MET A 98 29.28 -19.70 -19.46
C MET A 98 30.25 -19.24 -18.36
N LEU A 99 30.33 -19.96 -17.24
CA LEU A 99 31.20 -19.70 -16.10
C LEU A 99 32.18 -20.86 -15.86
N ASP A 100 32.66 -21.47 -16.94
CA ASP A 100 33.70 -22.50 -16.87
C ASP A 100 34.92 -21.97 -16.10
N SER A 101 35.20 -22.62 -14.97
CA SER A 101 36.32 -22.30 -14.08
C SER A 101 37.68 -22.25 -14.78
N SER A 102 37.87 -22.99 -15.88
CA SER A 102 39.12 -22.98 -16.66
C SER A 102 39.33 -21.69 -17.44
N LYS A 103 38.26 -20.92 -17.67
CA LYS A 103 38.23 -19.64 -18.38
C LYS A 103 37.89 -18.46 -17.47
N ASP A 104 37.70 -18.70 -16.18
CA ASP A 104 37.30 -17.70 -15.19
C ASP A 104 38.42 -17.40 -14.20
N ALA A 105 39.37 -16.57 -14.64
CA ALA A 105 40.47 -16.09 -13.80
C ALA A 105 40.00 -15.25 -12.59
N TYR A 106 38.75 -14.75 -12.61
CA TYR A 106 38.18 -13.88 -11.58
C TYR A 106 37.31 -14.65 -10.58
N LYS A 107 37.08 -15.95 -10.79
CA LYS A 107 36.29 -16.85 -9.93
C LYS A 107 34.87 -16.33 -9.67
N MET A 108 34.26 -15.79 -10.71
CA MET A 108 32.90 -15.27 -10.72
C MET A 108 31.87 -16.27 -10.17
N GLY A 109 30.82 -15.71 -9.59
CA GLY A 109 29.70 -16.45 -9.03
C GLY A 109 28.48 -15.55 -9.01
N LEU A 110 27.30 -16.16 -9.07
CA LEU A 110 26.03 -15.47 -9.02
C LEU A 110 25.26 -15.93 -7.79
N ASN A 111 24.60 -14.98 -7.11
CA ASN A 111 23.55 -15.28 -6.14
C ASN A 111 22.20 -15.09 -6.83
N THR A 112 21.27 -15.99 -6.56
CA THR A 112 19.88 -15.89 -7.02
C THR A 112 18.99 -16.37 -5.91
N GLU A 113 17.82 -15.77 -5.81
CA GLU A 113 16.88 -16.03 -4.72
C GLU A 113 15.48 -16.25 -5.27
N MET A 114 14.68 -17.01 -4.52
CA MET A 114 13.23 -17.06 -4.68
C MET A 114 12.60 -16.37 -3.47
N LEU A 115 11.59 -15.55 -3.73
CA LEU A 115 10.75 -14.93 -2.71
C LEU A 115 9.40 -15.62 -2.70
N ILE A 116 8.99 -16.11 -1.52
CA ILE A 116 7.65 -16.61 -1.25
C ILE A 116 7.12 -15.77 -0.10
N ALA A 117 6.17 -14.91 -0.39
CA ALA A 117 5.62 -14.00 0.60
C ALA A 117 4.23 -13.50 0.18
N PRO A 118 3.38 -13.12 1.14
CA PRO A 118 2.11 -12.44 0.86
C PRO A 118 2.40 -11.02 0.33
N LEU A 119 1.64 -10.57 -0.68
CA LEU A 119 1.86 -9.26 -1.30
C LEU A 119 1.36 -8.07 -0.44
N HIS A 120 0.61 -8.38 0.63
CA HIS A 120 0.06 -7.42 1.60
C HIS A 120 0.86 -7.39 2.92
N ALA A 121 2.18 -7.65 2.86
CA ALA A 121 3.04 -7.64 4.04
C ALA A 121 4.11 -6.55 3.99
N GLY A 122 4.24 -5.81 5.10
CA GLY A 122 4.98 -4.55 5.14
C GLY A 122 4.36 -3.51 4.20
N THR A 123 5.10 -2.46 3.86
CA THR A 123 4.57 -1.38 3.02
C THR A 123 4.06 -1.88 1.68
N HIS A 124 2.78 -1.74 1.42
CA HIS A 124 2.17 -2.25 0.19
C HIS A 124 1.00 -1.37 -0.22
N ILE A 125 0.64 -1.46 -1.50
CA ILE A 125 -0.54 -0.81 -2.05
C ILE A 125 -1.60 -1.86 -2.37
N ASP A 126 -2.85 -1.52 -2.08
CA ASP A 126 -4.01 -2.33 -2.44
C ASP A 126 -4.60 -1.93 -3.78
N ALA A 127 -4.86 -2.92 -4.62
CA ALA A 127 -5.61 -2.77 -5.85
C ALA A 127 -7.12 -2.71 -5.56
N LEU A 128 -7.90 -2.16 -6.48
CA LEU A 128 -9.36 -1.98 -6.27
C LEU A 128 -10.12 -3.32 -6.22
N CYS A 129 -9.49 -4.42 -6.66
CA CYS A 129 -10.02 -5.78 -6.54
C CYS A 129 -9.56 -6.52 -5.27
N HIS A 130 -8.90 -5.84 -4.32
CA HIS A 130 -8.41 -6.48 -3.09
C HIS A 130 -9.54 -7.01 -2.21
N TRP A 131 -10.59 -6.20 -2.03
CA TRP A 131 -11.78 -6.55 -1.26
C TRP A 131 -13.00 -6.73 -2.17
N THR A 132 -13.91 -7.60 -1.73
CA THR A 132 -15.19 -7.84 -2.39
C THR A 132 -16.34 -7.71 -1.38
N THR A 133 -17.53 -7.40 -1.88
CA THR A 133 -18.77 -7.29 -1.07
C THR A 133 -19.99 -7.81 -1.84
N GLY A 134 -21.12 -7.96 -1.16
CA GLY A 134 -22.37 -8.47 -1.75
C GLY A 134 -22.37 -9.99 -1.99
N GLU A 135 -23.53 -10.52 -2.38
CA GLU A 135 -23.72 -11.97 -2.61
C GLU A 135 -22.91 -12.49 -3.81
N ASP A 136 -22.65 -11.64 -4.80
CA ASP A 136 -21.87 -11.94 -6.01
C ASP A 136 -20.37 -11.62 -5.86
N ASN A 137 -19.94 -11.20 -4.67
CA ASN A 137 -18.55 -10.82 -4.37
C ASN A 137 -18.02 -9.79 -5.37
N HIS A 138 -18.76 -8.69 -5.56
CA HIS A 138 -18.37 -7.61 -6.43
C HIS A 138 -17.36 -6.66 -5.78
N TRP A 139 -16.65 -5.93 -6.63
CA TRP A 139 -15.77 -4.82 -6.27
C TRP A 139 -16.02 -3.65 -7.22
N TYR A 140 -15.08 -2.71 -7.26
CA TYR A 140 -15.15 -1.50 -8.07
C TYR A 140 -15.70 -1.73 -9.48
N ASN A 141 -16.59 -0.82 -9.90
CA ASN A 141 -17.20 -0.76 -11.23
C ASN A 141 -18.08 -1.97 -11.60
N GLY A 142 -18.61 -2.68 -10.60
CA GLY A 142 -19.51 -3.82 -10.81
C GLY A 142 -18.82 -5.07 -11.34
N TYR A 143 -17.50 -5.12 -11.30
CA TYR A 143 -16.76 -6.36 -11.53
C TYR A 143 -17.01 -7.31 -10.37
N SER A 144 -17.22 -8.59 -10.67
CA SER A 144 -17.55 -9.62 -9.67
C SER A 144 -16.70 -10.87 -9.80
N ALA A 145 -16.55 -11.58 -8.68
CA ALA A 145 -15.68 -12.75 -8.62
C ALA A 145 -16.17 -13.86 -9.56
N ASP A 146 -17.48 -14.03 -9.66
CA ASP A 146 -18.11 -15.03 -10.53
C ASP A 146 -17.71 -14.89 -12.01
N ARG A 147 -17.37 -13.67 -12.45
CA ARG A 147 -17.04 -13.38 -13.85
C ARG A 147 -15.57 -13.07 -14.08
N TYR A 148 -14.88 -12.49 -13.11
CA TYR A 148 -13.54 -11.92 -13.29
C TYR A 148 -12.47 -12.50 -12.36
N SER A 149 -12.81 -13.44 -11.47
CA SER A 149 -11.82 -14.21 -10.72
C SER A 149 -11.46 -15.51 -11.44
N THR A 150 -10.17 -15.81 -11.52
CA THR A 150 -9.65 -17.01 -12.18
C THR A 150 -8.78 -17.83 -11.22
N ASN A 151 -8.33 -19.00 -11.66
CA ASN A 151 -7.34 -19.80 -10.92
C ASN A 151 -6.00 -19.08 -10.66
N TYR A 152 -5.79 -17.91 -11.28
CA TYR A 152 -4.59 -17.11 -11.14
C TYR A 152 -4.83 -15.75 -10.46
N GLY A 153 -6.05 -15.49 -9.97
CA GLY A 153 -6.46 -14.22 -9.37
C GLY A 153 -7.44 -13.40 -10.25
N PRO A 154 -7.80 -12.18 -9.81
CA PRO A 154 -8.72 -11.29 -10.54
C PRO A 154 -8.10 -10.74 -11.82
N VAL A 155 -8.84 -10.72 -12.93
CA VAL A 155 -8.35 -10.21 -14.23
C VAL A 155 -8.76 -8.77 -14.53
N LYS A 156 -9.44 -8.13 -13.57
CA LYS A 156 -9.88 -6.74 -13.61
C LYS A 156 -9.42 -6.01 -12.37
N CYS A 157 -9.02 -4.74 -12.52
CA CYS A 157 -8.58 -3.86 -11.44
C CYS A 157 -7.39 -4.38 -10.61
N ASP A 158 -6.57 -5.26 -11.19
CA ASP A 158 -5.36 -5.76 -10.56
C ASP A 158 -4.25 -4.68 -10.47
N ILE A 159 -3.19 -4.96 -9.71
CA ILE A 159 -2.06 -4.04 -9.53
C ILE A 159 -1.47 -3.54 -10.86
N SER A 160 -1.50 -4.34 -11.93
CA SER A 160 -0.92 -3.95 -13.22
C SER A 160 -1.62 -2.75 -13.86
N LYS A 161 -2.82 -2.41 -13.40
CA LYS A 161 -3.62 -1.26 -13.82
C LYS A 161 -3.23 0.03 -13.12
N ILE A 162 -2.67 -0.03 -11.91
CA ILE A 162 -2.29 1.16 -11.15
C ILE A 162 -1.16 1.89 -11.90
N PRO A 163 -1.34 3.18 -12.25
CA PRO A 163 -0.29 3.94 -12.92
C PRO A 163 0.83 4.33 -11.94
N PRO A 164 2.02 4.69 -12.45
CA PRO A 164 3.02 5.41 -11.67
C PRO A 164 2.41 6.67 -11.03
N MET A 165 2.63 6.87 -9.73
CA MET A 165 2.12 8.03 -9.01
C MET A 165 3.24 9.01 -8.71
N VAL A 166 3.10 10.23 -9.21
CA VAL A 166 3.88 11.40 -8.80
C VAL A 166 2.87 12.50 -8.52
N MET A 167 2.58 12.74 -7.24
CA MET A 167 1.51 13.64 -6.82
C MET A 167 1.88 14.35 -5.51
N ARG A 168 1.08 15.33 -5.11
CA ARG A 168 1.31 16.00 -3.83
C ARG A 168 0.98 15.02 -2.72
N GLY A 169 1.88 14.85 -1.77
CA GLY A 169 1.63 14.13 -0.54
C GLY A 169 1.40 15.09 0.61
N VAL A 170 0.47 14.73 1.48
CA VAL A 170 0.19 15.41 2.73
C VAL A 170 0.29 14.40 3.87
N LEU A 171 1.08 14.71 4.89
CA LEU A 171 1.08 13.97 6.15
C LEU A 171 0.07 14.62 7.09
N LEU A 172 -0.78 13.80 7.71
CA LEU A 172 -1.55 14.15 8.90
C LEU A 172 -0.97 13.39 10.10
N ASP A 173 -0.20 14.08 10.95
CA ASP A 173 0.37 13.53 12.18
C ASP A 173 -0.66 13.48 13.31
N ILE A 174 -1.62 12.56 13.19
CA ILE A 174 -2.74 12.43 14.14
C ILE A 174 -2.23 12.17 15.57
N ALA A 175 -1.24 11.29 15.74
CA ALA A 175 -0.63 11.05 17.04
C ALA A 175 0.01 12.33 17.62
N GLY A 176 0.80 13.06 16.82
CA GLY A 176 1.39 14.33 17.23
C GLY A 176 0.35 15.40 17.57
N TYR A 177 -0.72 15.51 16.79
CA TYR A 177 -1.86 16.39 17.04
C TYR A 177 -2.55 16.06 18.37
N LYS A 178 -2.68 14.77 18.71
CA LYS A 178 -3.24 14.29 19.98
C LYS A 178 -2.26 14.39 21.15
N GLY A 179 -1.01 14.78 20.90
CA GLY A 179 0.02 14.95 21.93
C GLY A 179 0.56 13.62 22.46
N VAL A 180 0.50 12.55 21.67
CA VAL A 180 0.98 11.20 22.02
C VAL A 180 2.00 10.70 20.99
N GLU A 181 2.84 9.74 21.40
CA GLU A 181 3.79 9.13 20.47
C GLU A 181 3.12 8.12 19.54
N ARG A 182 2.17 7.34 20.09
CA ARG A 182 1.33 6.33 19.44
C ARG A 182 -0.10 6.48 19.95
N LEU A 183 -1.09 6.36 19.07
CA LEU A 183 -2.51 6.37 19.44
C LEU A 183 -2.87 5.14 20.30
N ASP A 184 -3.98 5.23 21.03
CA ASP A 184 -4.56 4.05 21.68
C ASP A 184 -4.95 3.02 20.60
N PRO A 185 -4.60 1.74 20.73
CA PRO A 185 -4.99 0.68 19.78
C PRO A 185 -6.49 0.62 19.43
N ASN A 186 -7.35 1.21 20.25
CA ASN A 186 -8.79 1.22 20.04
C ASN A 186 -9.31 2.56 19.51
N TYR A 187 -8.41 3.44 19.05
CA TYR A 187 -8.73 4.78 18.63
C TYR A 187 -9.22 4.82 17.18
N ILE A 188 -10.48 5.16 16.99
CA ILE A 188 -11.07 5.39 15.67
C ILE A 188 -10.93 6.85 15.29
N ILE A 189 -10.12 7.13 14.27
CA ILE A 189 -9.85 8.47 13.75
C ILE A 189 -11.11 9.00 13.06
N THR A 190 -11.53 10.22 13.42
CA THR A 190 -12.76 10.85 12.89
C THR A 190 -12.49 11.96 11.87
N ALA A 191 -13.55 12.49 11.25
CA ALA A 191 -13.47 13.65 10.38
C ALA A 191 -12.88 14.88 11.10
N GLU A 192 -13.28 15.09 12.36
CA GLU A 192 -12.82 16.19 13.21
C GLU A 192 -11.34 16.06 13.55
N ASP A 193 -10.84 14.83 13.69
CA ASP A 193 -9.41 14.57 13.92
C ASP A 193 -8.59 14.98 12.69
N CYS A 194 -9.00 14.57 11.50
CA CYS A 194 -8.33 14.94 10.25
C CYS A 194 -8.36 16.47 10.03
N ASP A 195 -9.52 17.10 10.20
CA ASP A 195 -9.69 18.55 10.06
C ASP A 195 -8.89 19.34 11.11
N GLY A 196 -8.92 18.86 12.37
CA GLY A 196 -8.19 19.44 13.47
C GLY A 196 -6.68 19.33 13.29
N CYS A 197 -6.19 18.17 12.83
CA CYS A 197 -4.79 17.93 12.54
C CYS A 197 -4.28 18.84 11.42
N ALA A 198 -4.98 18.88 10.28
CA ALA A 198 -4.61 19.74 9.15
C ALA A 198 -4.49 21.21 9.57
N LYS A 199 -5.43 21.70 10.41
CA LYS A 199 -5.39 23.06 10.98
C LYS A 199 -4.21 23.27 11.93
N TRP A 200 -3.88 22.27 12.75
CA TRP A 200 -2.75 22.32 13.67
C TRP A 200 -1.40 22.34 12.92
N GLU A 201 -1.29 21.61 11.82
CA GLU A 201 -0.12 21.58 10.94
C GLU A 201 -0.03 22.83 10.05
N GLY A 202 -1.14 23.55 9.87
CA GLY A 202 -1.24 24.68 8.98
C GLY A 202 -1.30 24.28 7.51
N VAL A 203 -1.81 23.09 7.20
CA VAL A 203 -1.92 22.54 5.84
C VAL A 203 -3.37 22.57 5.37
N GLU A 204 -3.55 22.80 4.08
CA GLU A 204 -4.82 22.66 3.38
C GLU A 204 -4.78 21.41 2.49
N LEU A 205 -5.70 20.48 2.72
CA LEU A 205 -5.93 19.33 1.84
C LEU A 205 -6.57 19.79 0.53
N LYS A 206 -6.16 19.18 -0.58
CA LYS A 206 -6.60 19.54 -1.94
C LYS A 206 -6.92 18.30 -2.75
N LYS A 207 -7.79 18.48 -3.75
CA LYS A 207 -8.07 17.43 -4.73
C LYS A 207 -6.78 16.98 -5.39
N GLY A 208 -6.54 15.67 -5.40
CA GLY A 208 -5.34 15.07 -5.97
C GLY A 208 -4.23 14.76 -4.97
N ASP A 209 -4.44 15.02 -3.68
CA ASP A 209 -3.47 14.67 -2.65
C ASP A 209 -3.41 13.16 -2.39
N ALA A 210 -2.20 12.67 -2.10
CA ALA A 210 -1.95 11.47 -1.33
C ALA A 210 -1.98 11.85 0.16
N VAL A 211 -2.97 11.37 0.93
CA VAL A 211 -3.07 11.70 2.35
C VAL A 211 -2.56 10.54 3.17
N LEU A 212 -1.47 10.77 3.91
CA LEU A 212 -0.80 9.77 4.73
C LEU A 212 -1.04 10.09 6.21
N LEU A 213 -1.61 9.17 6.98
CA LEU A 213 -1.95 9.37 8.38
C LEU A 213 -0.92 8.67 9.27
N ARG A 214 -0.29 9.42 10.18
CA ARG A 214 0.59 8.84 11.19
C ARG A 214 -0.18 8.61 12.48
N THR A 215 -0.23 7.35 12.89
CA THR A 215 -0.79 6.88 14.16
C THR A 215 0.30 6.61 15.21
N GLY A 216 1.58 6.57 14.79
CA GLY A 216 2.72 6.31 15.64
C GLY A 216 3.06 4.83 15.79
N GLU A 217 2.58 4.00 14.86
CA GLU A 217 2.87 2.58 14.83
C GLU A 217 4.32 2.30 14.50
N ASN A 218 4.88 1.26 15.11
CA ASN A 218 6.29 0.89 14.91
C ASN A 218 6.40 -0.52 14.34
N TRP A 219 6.69 -0.58 13.05
CA TRP A 219 7.12 -1.81 12.40
C TRP A 219 8.55 -2.23 12.84
N PRO A 220 8.84 -3.53 13.03
CA PRO A 220 7.93 -4.68 13.07
C PRO A 220 7.41 -4.93 14.50
N GLY A 221 6.17 -4.53 14.77
CA GLY A 221 5.47 -4.86 16.01
C GLY A 221 4.93 -6.30 15.99
N PRO A 222 4.96 -7.04 17.11
CA PRO A 222 4.37 -8.38 17.21
C PRO A 222 2.84 -8.37 17.37
N GLU A 223 2.24 -7.19 17.58
CA GLU A 223 0.82 -7.01 17.83
C GLU A 223 0.06 -6.89 16.50
N ALA A 224 -1.06 -7.59 16.44
CA ALA A 224 -1.74 -8.06 15.23
C ALA A 224 -2.73 -7.02 14.67
N CYS A 225 -3.21 -7.25 13.44
CA CYS A 225 -4.39 -6.58 12.89
C CYS A 225 -5.46 -6.34 13.97
N CYS A 226 -6.06 -5.13 13.95
CA CYS A 226 -6.98 -4.54 14.93
C CYS A 226 -6.33 -3.52 15.89
N ASP A 227 -5.75 -2.47 15.31
CA ASP A 227 -5.18 -1.31 16.01
C ASP A 227 -5.98 -0.03 15.67
N ALA A 228 -5.47 1.12 16.11
CA ALA A 228 -6.01 2.43 15.77
C ALA A 228 -6.06 2.57 14.24
N GLY A 229 -7.07 3.28 13.74
CA GLY A 229 -7.22 3.43 12.30
C GLY A 229 -8.37 4.36 11.94
N LEU A 230 -8.67 4.47 10.66
CA LEU A 230 -9.71 5.36 10.17
C LEU A 230 -11.11 4.83 10.54
N GLY A 231 -11.98 5.76 10.94
CA GLY A 231 -13.42 5.57 10.86
C GLY A 231 -13.97 6.05 9.52
N ILE A 232 -15.19 5.61 9.19
CA ILE A 232 -15.87 5.99 7.95
C ILE A 232 -15.99 7.52 7.81
N SER A 233 -16.20 8.25 8.91
CA SER A 233 -16.26 9.71 8.88
C SER A 233 -14.96 10.34 8.40
N ALA A 234 -13.80 9.81 8.81
CA ALA A 234 -12.50 10.29 8.38
C ALA A 234 -12.29 10.01 6.89
N ALA A 235 -12.55 8.77 6.46
CA ALA A 235 -12.42 8.39 5.05
C ALA A 235 -13.28 9.29 4.13
N ARG A 236 -14.54 9.53 4.52
CA ARG A 236 -15.44 10.43 3.78
C ARG A 236 -14.99 11.88 3.80
N TYR A 237 -14.45 12.38 4.91
CA TYR A 237 -13.87 13.72 4.95
C TYR A 237 -12.70 13.87 3.97
N LEU A 238 -11.79 12.89 3.93
CA LEU A 238 -10.64 12.90 3.04
C LEU A 238 -11.05 12.82 1.55
N VAL A 239 -12.01 11.97 1.22
CA VAL A 239 -12.44 11.75 -0.17
C VAL A 239 -13.50 12.76 -0.61
N GLU A 240 -14.67 12.80 0.03
CA GLU A 240 -15.77 13.66 -0.38
C GLU A 240 -15.54 15.14 -0.02
N GLY A 241 -14.85 15.40 1.09
CA GLY A 241 -14.55 16.76 1.53
C GLY A 241 -13.37 17.37 0.79
N ASN A 242 -12.33 16.58 0.53
CA ASN A 242 -11.03 17.10 0.09
C ASN A 242 -10.50 16.48 -1.21
N GLY A 243 -11.11 15.42 -1.74
CA GLY A 243 -10.75 14.84 -3.03
C GLY A 243 -9.42 14.08 -3.05
N ALA A 244 -9.07 13.39 -1.95
CA ALA A 244 -7.90 12.52 -1.88
C ALA A 244 -7.91 11.45 -2.99
N PHE A 245 -6.76 11.23 -3.63
CA PHE A 245 -6.60 10.17 -4.64
C PHE A 245 -6.04 8.89 -4.05
N LEU A 246 -5.33 9.02 -2.93
CA LEU A 246 -4.74 7.92 -2.19
C LEU A 246 -4.87 8.23 -0.71
N VAL A 247 -5.20 7.22 0.07
CA VAL A 247 -5.13 7.29 1.52
C VAL A 247 -4.14 6.21 1.99
N GLY A 248 -3.31 6.53 2.96
CA GLY A 248 -2.46 5.51 3.57
C GLY A 248 -2.10 5.84 4.99
N ASP A 249 -1.56 4.87 5.71
CA ASP A 249 -1.12 5.03 7.09
C ASP A 249 0.09 4.16 7.42
N ASP A 250 0.54 4.25 8.67
CA ASP A 250 1.61 3.45 9.25
C ASP A 250 1.12 2.12 9.87
N MET A 251 -0.16 1.77 9.69
CA MET A 251 -0.79 0.61 10.33
C MET A 251 -0.82 -0.63 9.43
N ALA A 252 -1.15 -1.77 10.03
CA ALA A 252 -1.32 -3.05 9.35
C ALA A 252 -2.66 -3.21 8.63
N CYS A 253 -3.59 -2.31 8.91
CA CYS A 253 -4.95 -2.28 8.41
C CYS A 253 -5.44 -0.84 8.55
N ILE A 254 -5.94 -0.23 7.46
CA ILE A 254 -6.38 1.17 7.51
C ILE A 254 -7.65 1.38 8.34
N ASP A 255 -8.46 0.33 8.54
CA ASP A 255 -9.67 0.38 9.35
C ASP A 255 -9.34 0.42 10.85
N GLY A 256 -9.99 1.32 11.58
CA GLY A 256 -9.89 1.39 13.04
C GLY A 256 -10.91 0.49 13.75
N PHE A 257 -10.50 -0.11 14.86
CA PHE A 257 -11.32 -1.04 15.64
C PHE A 257 -11.45 -0.60 17.10
N ASN A 258 -12.58 -0.92 17.72
CA ASN A 258 -12.75 -0.87 19.17
C ASN A 258 -12.25 -2.19 19.81
N ALA A 259 -12.10 -2.18 21.13
CA ALA A 259 -11.61 -3.33 21.90
C ALA A 259 -12.48 -4.60 21.79
N ASP A 260 -13.76 -4.44 21.45
CA ASP A 260 -14.70 -5.55 21.22
C ASP A 260 -14.70 -6.06 19.77
N GLY A 261 -13.82 -5.52 18.93
CA GLY A 261 -13.71 -5.85 17.50
C GLY A 261 -14.73 -5.13 16.60
N SER A 262 -15.58 -4.26 17.14
CA SER A 262 -16.47 -3.43 16.32
C SER A 262 -15.68 -2.33 15.60
N SER A 263 -16.10 -1.99 14.38
CA SER A 263 -15.52 -0.88 13.63
C SER A 263 -16.34 0.41 13.83
N SER A 264 -16.02 1.45 13.06
CA SER A 264 -16.80 2.69 13.00
C SER A 264 -18.25 2.52 12.51
N VAL A 265 -18.59 1.36 11.91
CA VAL A 265 -19.92 1.06 11.37
C VAL A 265 -20.43 -0.25 11.99
N PRO A 266 -21.61 -0.25 12.63
CA PRO A 266 -22.18 -1.46 13.21
C PRO A 266 -22.28 -2.61 12.20
N GLU A 267 -21.89 -3.80 12.62
CA GLU A 267 -21.95 -5.05 11.83
C GLU A 267 -21.13 -5.03 10.53
N HIS A 268 -20.32 -4.01 10.28
CA HIS A 268 -19.43 -3.95 9.13
C HIS A 268 -17.98 -4.21 9.55
N PRO A 269 -17.31 -5.26 9.05
CA PRO A 269 -15.97 -5.61 9.51
C PRO A 269 -14.86 -4.70 8.97
N GLN A 270 -15.03 -4.12 7.78
CA GLN A 270 -13.99 -3.28 7.13
C GLN A 270 -14.63 -2.10 6.34
N PRO A 271 -15.34 -1.18 7.00
CA PRO A 271 -16.09 -0.11 6.32
C PRO A 271 -15.19 0.83 5.50
N VAL A 272 -13.96 1.10 5.93
CA VAL A 272 -13.05 2.01 5.22
C VAL A 272 -12.52 1.35 3.95
N HIS A 273 -12.09 0.09 3.99
CA HIS A 273 -11.73 -0.64 2.77
C HIS A 273 -12.87 -0.70 1.75
N HIS A 274 -14.09 -1.04 2.21
CA HIS A 274 -15.28 -1.08 1.34
C HIS A 274 -15.52 0.29 0.70
N TYR A 275 -15.52 1.36 1.50
CA TYR A 275 -15.73 2.70 1.00
C TYR A 275 -14.64 3.14 0.01
N LEU A 276 -13.36 3.05 0.38
CA LEU A 276 -12.26 3.55 -0.43
C LEU A 276 -12.09 2.74 -1.72
N LEU A 277 -11.86 1.42 -1.63
CA LEU A 277 -11.50 0.60 -2.78
C LEU A 277 -12.71 0.35 -3.69
N ILE A 278 -13.83 -0.11 -3.11
CA ILE A 278 -14.96 -0.61 -3.89
C ILE A 278 -15.84 0.57 -4.33
N GLN A 279 -16.23 1.47 -3.43
CA GLN A 279 -17.21 2.51 -3.77
C GLN A 279 -16.59 3.76 -4.39
N GLN A 280 -15.45 4.22 -3.87
CA GLN A 280 -14.84 5.49 -4.28
C GLN A 280 -13.67 5.34 -5.25
N ALA A 281 -13.20 4.11 -5.47
CA ALA A 281 -12.09 3.78 -6.36
C ALA A 281 -10.77 4.50 -5.97
N VAL A 282 -10.51 4.57 -4.66
CA VAL A 282 -9.35 5.19 -4.01
C VAL A 282 -8.46 4.07 -3.46
N HIS A 283 -7.19 4.06 -3.85
CA HIS A 283 -6.23 3.06 -3.38
C HIS A 283 -5.78 3.32 -1.94
N ILE A 284 -5.34 2.24 -1.28
CA ILE A 284 -4.85 2.24 0.09
C ILE A 284 -3.35 1.90 0.10
N ILE A 285 -2.55 2.57 0.94
CA ILE A 285 -1.20 2.10 1.29
C ILE A 285 -1.08 1.92 2.79
N GLU A 286 -0.63 0.76 3.21
CA GLU A 286 -0.47 0.40 4.63
C GLU A 286 1.01 0.27 4.99
N TYR A 287 1.32 0.23 6.28
CA TYR A 287 2.67 0.09 6.84
C TYR A 287 3.67 1.14 6.34
N LEU A 288 3.27 2.39 6.15
CA LEU A 288 4.21 3.46 5.81
C LEU A 288 5.14 3.82 6.99
N GLN A 289 6.35 4.26 6.68
CA GLN A 289 7.28 4.84 7.67
C GLN A 289 7.16 6.37 7.67
N LEU A 290 6.32 6.91 8.56
CA LEU A 290 5.95 8.33 8.58
C LEU A 290 6.65 9.16 9.67
N ASP A 291 7.33 8.47 10.58
CA ASP A 291 7.92 9.00 11.80
C ASP A 291 8.93 10.14 11.55
N GLN A 292 9.77 9.99 10.53
CA GLN A 292 10.80 10.98 10.22
C GLN A 292 10.20 12.24 9.56
N LEU A 293 9.13 12.10 8.77
CA LEU A 293 8.40 13.26 8.23
C LEU A 293 7.76 14.07 9.36
N ALA A 294 7.10 13.39 10.30
CA ALA A 294 6.47 14.00 11.47
C ALA A 294 7.49 14.73 12.35
N LYS A 295 8.61 14.07 12.70
CA LYS A 295 9.71 14.66 13.47
C LYS A 295 10.26 15.95 12.83
N ASP A 296 10.41 15.94 11.51
CA ASP A 296 10.91 17.09 10.74
C ASP A 296 9.81 18.09 10.36
N LYS A 297 8.56 17.87 10.79
CA LYS A 297 7.38 18.71 10.50
C LYS A 297 7.21 18.95 8.99
N CYS A 298 7.49 17.92 8.20
CA CYS A 298 7.37 17.95 6.75
C CYS A 298 5.99 17.44 6.34
N TYR A 299 5.00 18.33 6.38
CA TYR A 299 3.59 17.96 6.16
C TYR A 299 3.14 18.01 4.70
N GLU A 300 3.91 18.63 3.81
CA GLU A 300 3.63 18.65 2.37
C GLU A 300 4.89 18.30 1.59
N PHE A 301 4.76 17.41 0.61
CA PHE A 301 5.90 16.89 -0.16
C PHE A 301 5.50 16.43 -1.56
N CYS A 302 6.49 16.23 -2.42
CA CYS A 302 6.30 15.44 -3.64
C CYS A 302 6.30 13.96 -3.25
N PHE A 303 5.17 13.29 -3.41
CA PHE A 303 5.02 11.86 -3.16
C PHE A 303 5.23 11.08 -4.46
N ILE A 304 6.09 10.07 -4.40
CA ILE A 304 6.38 9.18 -5.52
C ILE A 304 6.14 7.74 -5.07
N CYS A 305 5.27 7.02 -5.78
CA CYS A 305 4.97 5.61 -5.52
C CYS A 305 4.81 4.85 -6.84
N LEU A 306 5.53 3.75 -6.98
CA LEU A 306 5.69 3.00 -8.22
C LEU A 306 5.40 1.51 -7.99
N PRO A 307 4.14 1.06 -8.12
CA PRO A 307 3.79 -0.36 -7.99
C PRO A 307 4.37 -1.18 -9.14
N ALA A 308 4.91 -2.37 -8.83
CA ALA A 308 5.36 -3.30 -9.86
C ALA A 308 4.16 -3.86 -10.66
N LYS A 309 4.28 -3.93 -11.98
CA LYS A 309 3.19 -4.38 -12.86
C LYS A 309 3.04 -5.91 -12.89
N VAL A 310 2.38 -6.46 -11.88
CA VAL A 310 2.06 -7.90 -11.81
C VAL A 310 0.57 -8.09 -12.06
N LYS A 311 0.25 -8.89 -13.07
CA LYS A 311 -1.13 -9.24 -13.38
C LYS A 311 -1.71 -10.17 -12.33
N CYS A 312 -3.01 -10.05 -12.11
CA CYS A 312 -3.79 -10.85 -11.18
C CYS A 312 -3.38 -10.76 -9.70
N ALA A 313 -2.56 -9.78 -9.35
CA ALA A 313 -2.23 -9.46 -7.97
C ALA A 313 -3.21 -8.41 -7.42
N THR A 314 -3.68 -8.61 -6.19
CA THR A 314 -4.56 -7.69 -5.45
C THR A 314 -3.78 -6.66 -4.63
N GLY A 315 -2.49 -6.89 -4.41
CA GLY A 315 -1.60 -6.06 -3.62
C GLY A 315 -0.19 -6.12 -4.18
N MET A 316 0.65 -5.14 -3.85
CA MET A 316 2.05 -5.17 -4.25
C MET A 316 2.91 -4.33 -3.33
N TYR A 317 4.13 -4.82 -3.05
CA TYR A 317 5.14 -4.06 -2.36
C TYR A 317 5.48 -2.79 -3.13
N VAL A 318 5.56 -1.70 -2.39
CA VAL A 318 5.99 -0.41 -2.90
C VAL A 318 7.08 0.14 -2.00
N ARG A 319 7.97 0.94 -2.60
CA ARG A 319 8.92 1.78 -1.89
C ARG A 319 8.58 3.25 -2.12
N PRO A 320 7.55 3.78 -1.43
CA PRO A 320 7.15 5.17 -1.63
C PRO A 320 8.21 6.09 -1.03
N ILE A 321 8.40 7.23 -1.66
CA ILE A 321 9.28 8.28 -1.14
C ILE A 321 8.55 9.61 -1.05
N ALA A 322 8.91 10.40 -0.04
CA ALA A 322 8.56 11.81 0.05
C ALA A 322 9.81 12.66 -0.25
N MET A 323 9.67 13.63 -1.15
CA MET A 323 10.74 14.55 -1.52
C MET A 323 10.37 16.00 -1.21
N VAL A 324 11.28 16.71 -0.55
CA VAL A 324 11.13 18.14 -0.16
C VAL A 324 12.33 18.98 -0.54
#